data_AF-A0A0G0R027-F1
#
_entry.id   AF-A0A0G0R027-F1
#
_cell.length_a   1.000
_cell.length_b   1.000
_cell.length_c   1.000
_cell.angle_alpha   90.00
_cell.angle_beta   90.00
_cell.angle_gamma   90.00
#
_symmetry.space_group_name_H-M   'P 1'
#
loop_
_entity.id
_entity.type
_entity.pdbx_description
1 polymer ?
#
loop_
_entity_poly.entity_id
_entity_poly.type
_entity_poly.pdbx_seq_one_letter_code
_entity_poly.pdbx_strand_id
1 'polypeptide(L)'
;MLVFCFFTGVGFAQEDPEQRLVRARAAEIEAREARKKAEEELKKKDTPTMKRARKEIEHEVKKERELKEDSEKVLAQSAITGCEDDKVVVNARAVQFSVMAVMASIRIINKSSVSQDIETSSRGIGVAVKNLCPGGAITLAFSRGWVTDSETEEIILTAVGRNQGIGTQTQTFSLYLNRSDVSYRRVQSRVWEIYGR
;
A
#
# COMPACT_ATOMS: atom_id res chain seq x y z
N MET A 1 -30.73 21.62 73.78
CA MET A 1 -29.96 22.28 72.69
C MET A 1 -28.96 21.26 72.17
N LEU A 2 -29.23 20.64 71.01
CA LEU A 2 -28.66 20.95 69.68
C LEU A 2 -27.14 20.67 69.64
N VAL A 3 -26.72 19.48 69.16
CA VAL A 3 -26.30 19.14 67.76
C VAL A 3 -25.07 19.97 67.37
N PHE A 4 -23.92 19.40 67.04
CA PHE A 4 -23.58 19.05 65.65
C PHE A 4 -22.43 18.04 65.52
N CYS A 5 -22.67 17.07 64.63
CA CYS A 5 -21.73 16.10 64.10
C CYS A 5 -20.62 16.79 63.28
N PHE A 6 -19.36 16.42 63.52
CA PHE A 6 -18.29 16.63 62.54
C PHE A 6 -18.05 15.33 61.77
N PHE A 7 -18.71 15.21 60.62
CA PHE A 7 -18.32 14.28 59.57
C PHE A 7 -17.00 14.78 58.96
N THR A 8 -15.89 14.13 59.27
CA THR A 8 -14.66 14.26 58.48
C THR A 8 -14.86 13.50 57.17
N GLY A 9 -15.41 14.20 56.18
CA GLY A 9 -15.42 13.74 54.80
C GLY A 9 -13.99 13.56 54.32
N VAL A 10 -13.52 12.31 54.24
CA VAL A 10 -12.33 11.94 53.49
C VAL A 10 -12.69 12.14 52.02
N GLY A 11 -12.41 13.32 51.49
CA GLY A 11 -12.46 13.58 50.07
C GLY A 11 -11.42 12.73 49.39
N PHE A 12 -11.80 11.56 48.87
CA PHE A 12 -11.07 10.91 47.80
C PHE A 12 -11.11 11.89 46.62
N ALA A 13 -10.06 12.68 46.47
CA ALA A 13 -9.84 13.46 45.27
C ALA A 13 -9.76 12.47 44.10
N GLN A 14 -10.88 12.34 43.40
CA GLN A 14 -11.02 11.46 42.26
C GLN A 14 -10.10 12.01 41.18
N GLU A 15 -8.92 11.39 41.04
CA GLU A 15 -7.87 11.83 40.13
C GLU A 15 -8.45 12.01 38.73
N ASP A 16 -8.31 13.21 38.18
CA ASP A 16 -8.89 13.61 36.90
C ASP A 16 -8.53 12.56 35.82
N PRO A 17 -9.50 12.01 35.08
CA PRO A 17 -9.24 11.03 34.02
C PRO A 17 -8.17 11.48 33.03
N GLU A 18 -8.03 12.78 32.75
CA GLU A 18 -6.96 13.30 31.90
C GLU A 18 -5.56 13.15 32.55
N GLN A 19 -5.45 13.44 33.85
CA GLN A 19 -4.19 13.28 34.59
C GLN A 19 -3.74 11.82 34.68
N ARG A 20 -4.68 10.89 34.81
CA ARG A 20 -4.39 9.44 34.76
C ARG A 20 -3.86 9.02 33.39
N LEU A 21 -4.43 9.56 32.32
CA LEU A 21 -4.02 9.27 30.95
C LEU A 21 -2.64 9.85 30.61
N VAL A 22 -2.34 11.07 31.10
CA VAL A 22 -1.01 11.69 31.00
C VAL A 22 0.03 10.89 31.77
N ARG A 23 -0.26 10.45 33.01
CA ARG A 23 0.70 9.67 33.81
C ARG A 23 0.96 8.29 33.21
N ALA A 24 -0.06 7.64 32.63
CA ALA A 24 0.10 6.38 31.89
C ALA A 24 0.98 6.55 30.64
N ARG A 25 0.75 7.61 29.85
CA ARG A 25 1.59 7.96 28.70
C ARG A 25 3.03 8.27 29.11
N ALA A 26 3.22 9.01 30.20
CA ALA A 26 4.55 9.31 30.73
C ALA A 26 5.31 8.03 31.13
N ALA A 27 4.64 7.10 31.82
CA ALA A 27 5.22 5.81 32.18
C ALA A 27 5.59 4.95 30.95
N GLU A 28 4.79 4.97 29.89
CA GLU A 28 5.13 4.32 28.61
C GLU A 28 6.37 4.93 27.95
N ILE A 29 6.48 6.27 27.98
CA ILE A 29 7.63 7.00 27.43
C ILE A 29 8.89 6.64 28.22
N GLU A 30 8.85 6.70 29.55
CA GLU A 30 9.98 6.35 30.41
C GLU A 30 10.42 4.88 30.22
N ALA A 31 9.46 3.95 30.15
CA ALA A 31 9.75 2.55 29.89
C ALA A 31 10.40 2.35 28.51
N ARG A 32 9.97 3.11 27.50
CA ARG A 32 10.56 3.07 26.15
C ARG A 32 11.97 3.65 26.13
N GLU A 33 12.20 4.75 26.84
CA GLU A 33 13.53 5.35 26.96
C GLU A 33 14.50 4.45 27.72
N ALA A 34 14.06 3.81 28.81
CA ALA A 34 14.85 2.84 29.55
C ALA A 34 15.25 1.64 28.67
N ARG A 35 14.32 1.11 27.87
CA ARG A 35 14.61 0.05 26.89
C ARG A 35 15.64 0.50 25.84
N LYS A 36 15.49 1.70 25.28
CA LYS A 36 16.46 2.24 24.31
C LYS A 36 17.86 2.39 24.92
N LYS A 37 17.97 2.93 26.14
CA LYS A 37 19.25 3.05 26.85
C LYS A 37 19.89 1.69 27.10
N ALA A 38 19.12 0.71 27.57
CA ALA A 38 19.61 -0.66 27.77
C ALA A 38 20.08 -1.31 26.45
N GLU A 39 19.37 -1.08 25.34
CA GLU A 39 19.75 -1.58 24.02
C GLU A 39 21.04 -0.91 23.49
N GLU A 40 21.22 0.38 23.73
CA GLU A 40 22.45 1.11 23.38
C GLU A 40 23.65 0.63 24.19
N GLU A 41 23.49 0.33 25.48
CA GLU A 41 24.55 -0.24 26.30
C GLU A 41 24.95 -1.65 25.86
N LEU A 42 23.99 -2.46 25.41
CA LEU A 42 24.28 -3.75 24.79
C LEU A 42 25.06 -3.58 23.48
N LYS A 43 24.66 -2.63 22.61
CA LYS A 43 25.36 -2.31 21.36
C LYS A 43 26.82 -1.87 21.58
N LYS A 44 27.12 -1.22 22.71
CA LYS A 44 28.50 -0.83 23.07
C LYS A 44 29.40 -2.05 23.33
N LYS A 45 28.84 -3.17 23.79
CA LYS A 45 29.54 -4.42 24.08
C LYS A 45 29.73 -5.31 22.85
N ASP A 46 29.17 -4.95 21.70
CA ASP A 46 29.23 -5.77 20.50
C ASP A 46 30.66 -5.88 19.93
N THR A 47 31.06 -7.09 19.58
CA THR A 47 32.30 -7.34 18.81
C THR A 47 32.17 -6.79 17.39
N PRO A 48 33.28 -6.58 16.64
CA PRO A 48 33.22 -6.10 15.26
C PRO A 48 32.36 -6.95 14.32
N THR A 49 32.30 -8.27 14.52
CA THR A 49 31.45 -9.19 13.74
C THR A 49 29.98 -9.06 14.10
N MET A 50 29.65 -8.94 15.40
CA MET A 50 28.28 -8.68 15.86
C MET A 50 27.74 -7.35 15.35
N LYS A 51 28.57 -6.30 15.32
CA LYS A 51 28.18 -5.00 14.75
C LYS A 51 27.84 -5.08 13.26
N ARG A 52 28.54 -5.91 12.49
CA ARG A 52 28.23 -6.15 11.07
C ARG A 52 26.93 -6.92 10.90
N ALA A 53 26.77 -8.03 11.61
CA ALA A 53 25.54 -8.83 11.59
C ALA A 53 24.31 -7.98 12.00
N ARG A 54 24.44 -7.13 13.01
CA ARG A 54 23.36 -6.22 13.43
C ARG A 54 22.98 -5.23 12.33
N LYS A 55 23.95 -4.66 11.62
CA LYS A 55 23.69 -3.74 10.50
C LYS A 55 22.99 -4.44 9.34
N GLU A 56 23.38 -5.68 9.04
CA GLU A 56 22.73 -6.49 8.01
C GLU A 56 21.27 -6.78 8.37
N ILE A 57 21.02 -7.23 9.61
CA ILE A 57 19.66 -7.48 10.11
C ILE A 57 18.84 -6.19 10.12
N GLU A 58 19.39 -5.06 10.58
CA GLU A 58 18.68 -3.78 10.60
C GLU A 58 18.33 -3.31 9.18
N HIS A 59 19.23 -3.53 8.22
CA HIS A 59 18.98 -3.25 6.81
C HIS A 59 17.89 -4.15 6.23
N GLU A 60 17.91 -5.45 6.51
CA GLU A 60 16.87 -6.39 6.07
C GLU A 60 15.50 -6.06 6.67
N VAL A 61 15.42 -5.83 7.99
CA VAL A 61 14.18 -5.44 8.67
C VAL A 61 13.64 -4.12 8.12
N LYS A 62 14.52 -3.15 7.86
CA LYS A 62 14.12 -1.88 7.23
C LYS A 62 13.55 -2.12 5.83
N LYS A 63 14.22 -2.94 5.02
CA LYS A 63 13.77 -3.28 3.67
C LYS A 63 12.41 -4.00 3.69
N GLU A 64 12.20 -4.94 4.61
CA GLU A 64 10.91 -5.62 4.77
C GLU A 64 9.79 -4.66 5.17
N ARG A 65 10.10 -3.72 6.07
CA ARG A 65 9.14 -2.68 6.48
C ARG A 65 8.76 -1.77 5.32
N GLU A 66 9.75 -1.28 4.58
CA GLU A 66 9.54 -0.44 3.39
C GLU A 66 8.68 -1.19 2.36
N LEU A 67 8.94 -2.48 2.13
CA LEU A 67 8.12 -3.31 1.23
C LEU A 67 6.67 -3.44 1.70
N LYS A 68 6.43 -3.62 3.00
CA LYS A 68 5.07 -3.70 3.57
C LYS A 68 4.34 -2.38 3.44
N GLU A 69 4.96 -1.29 3.88
CA GLU A 69 4.38 0.06 3.81
C GLU A 69 4.09 0.48 2.36
N ASP A 70 4.96 0.12 1.42
CA ASP A 70 4.72 0.35 -0.01
C ASP A 70 3.59 -0.53 -0.53
N SER A 71 3.51 -1.81 -0.14
CA SER A 71 2.41 -2.69 -0.54
C SER A 71 1.04 -2.19 -0.06
N GLU A 72 0.95 -1.68 1.17
CA GLU A 72 -0.29 -1.14 1.73
C GLU A 72 -0.74 0.13 0.97
N LYS A 73 0.20 1.04 0.65
CA LYS A 73 -0.09 2.23 -0.16
C LYS A 73 -0.56 1.84 -1.56
N VAL A 74 0.08 0.86 -2.17
CA VAL A 74 -0.24 0.31 -3.49
C VAL A 74 -1.66 -0.25 -3.50
N LEU A 75 -2.02 -1.04 -2.50
CA LEU A 75 -3.38 -1.58 -2.37
C LEU A 75 -4.41 -0.47 -2.20
N ALA A 76 -4.17 0.49 -1.31
CA ALA A 76 -5.06 1.64 -1.12
C ALA A 76 -5.25 2.47 -2.41
N GLN A 77 -4.17 2.70 -3.16
CA GLN A 77 -4.19 3.42 -4.44
C GLN A 77 -4.88 2.63 -5.56
N SER A 78 -4.77 1.31 -5.53
CA SER A 78 -5.34 0.43 -6.55
C SER A 78 -6.86 0.32 -6.52
N ALA A 79 -7.51 0.81 -5.45
CA ALA A 79 -8.97 0.78 -5.29
C ALA A 79 -9.59 -0.59 -5.66
N ILE A 80 -9.00 -1.67 -5.13
CA ILE A 80 -9.53 -3.02 -5.34
C ILE A 80 -10.92 -3.10 -4.71
N THR A 81 -11.88 -3.65 -5.45
CA THR A 81 -13.22 -3.95 -4.92
C THR A 81 -13.67 -5.33 -5.39
N GLY A 82 -14.51 -5.99 -4.61
CA GLY A 82 -15.11 -7.28 -5.00
C GLY A 82 -14.19 -8.50 -4.85
N CYS A 83 -12.93 -8.31 -4.47
CA CYS A 83 -12.02 -9.39 -4.08
C CYS A 83 -11.76 -9.37 -2.58
N GLU A 84 -11.45 -10.54 -2.02
CA GLU A 84 -10.89 -10.62 -0.68
C GLU A 84 -9.52 -9.92 -0.64
N ASP A 85 -9.30 -9.15 0.43
CA ASP A 85 -8.01 -8.58 0.75
C ASP A 85 -6.97 -9.73 0.81
N ASP A 86 -5.75 -9.48 0.33
CA ASP A 86 -4.62 -10.42 0.29
C ASP A 86 -4.59 -11.47 -0.84
N LYS A 87 -5.69 -11.67 -1.59
CA LYS A 87 -5.69 -12.60 -2.75
C LYS A 87 -5.16 -11.98 -4.04
N VAL A 88 -5.21 -10.66 -4.14
CA VAL A 88 -4.75 -9.91 -5.32
C VAL A 88 -3.37 -9.33 -5.03
N VAL A 89 -2.40 -9.63 -5.90
CA VAL A 89 -1.06 -9.05 -5.80
C VAL A 89 -0.91 -7.97 -6.86
N VAL A 90 -0.53 -6.77 -6.44
CA VAL A 90 -0.39 -5.61 -7.33
C VAL A 90 1.06 -5.19 -7.40
N ASN A 91 1.57 -5.02 -8.63
CA ASN A 91 2.89 -4.45 -8.83
C ASN A 91 2.84 -2.94 -8.51
N ALA A 92 3.70 -2.50 -7.58
CA ALA A 92 3.72 -1.11 -7.14
C ALA A 92 3.85 -0.10 -8.29
N ARG A 93 4.61 -0.45 -9.34
CA ARG A 93 4.83 0.42 -10.50
C ARG A 93 3.58 0.61 -11.37
N ALA A 94 2.58 -0.27 -11.25
CA ALA A 94 1.32 -0.20 -11.98
C ALA A 94 0.29 0.73 -11.32
N VAL A 95 0.52 1.15 -10.09
CA VAL A 95 -0.41 2.00 -9.32
C VAL A 95 0.25 3.22 -8.69
N GLN A 96 1.58 3.38 -8.79
CA GLN A 96 2.27 4.52 -8.23
C GLN A 96 1.82 5.83 -8.91
N PHE A 97 0.88 6.53 -8.28
CA PHE A 97 0.41 7.83 -8.71
C PHE A 97 1.48 8.88 -8.38
N SER A 98 2.25 9.31 -9.38
CA SER A 98 3.03 10.55 -9.25
C SER A 98 2.12 11.74 -9.49
N VAL A 99 2.03 12.65 -8.51
CA VAL A 99 1.21 13.87 -8.55
C VAL A 99 1.53 14.76 -9.76
N MET A 100 2.71 14.59 -10.35
CA MET A 100 3.14 15.35 -11.53
C MET A 100 3.04 14.59 -12.86
N ALA A 101 2.65 13.30 -12.86
CA ALA A 101 2.79 12.48 -14.06
C ALA A 101 1.62 11.53 -14.38
N VAL A 102 0.59 11.39 -13.56
CA VAL A 102 -0.54 10.49 -13.91
C VAL A 102 -1.32 11.08 -15.09
N MET A 103 -1.30 10.37 -16.22
CA MET A 103 -1.93 10.81 -17.47
C MET A 103 -3.14 9.94 -17.84
N ALA A 104 -3.14 8.67 -17.41
CA ALA A 104 -4.31 7.81 -17.51
C ALA A 104 -4.55 6.99 -16.25
N SER A 105 -5.84 6.73 -16.02
CA SER A 105 -6.35 5.80 -15.03
C SER A 105 -7.22 4.79 -15.77
N ILE A 106 -6.95 3.51 -15.59
CA ILE A 106 -7.74 2.44 -16.20
C ILE A 106 -8.37 1.61 -15.09
N ARG A 107 -9.70 1.65 -15.02
CA ARG A 107 -10.50 0.77 -14.16
C ARG A 107 -10.74 -0.54 -14.90
N ILE A 108 -10.17 -1.62 -14.39
CA ILE A 108 -10.26 -2.96 -14.94
C ILE A 108 -11.28 -3.74 -14.11
N ILE A 109 -12.28 -4.32 -14.77
CA ILE A 109 -13.35 -5.10 -14.14
C ILE A 109 -13.31 -6.51 -14.70
N ASN A 110 -13.08 -7.51 -13.85
CA ASN A 110 -13.14 -8.91 -14.26
C ASN A 110 -14.58 -9.40 -14.23
N LYS A 111 -15.24 -9.45 -15.39
CA LYS A 111 -16.57 -10.06 -15.56
C LYS A 111 -16.49 -11.52 -16.05
N SER A 112 -15.28 -12.07 -16.16
CA SER A 112 -15.11 -13.47 -16.53
C SER A 112 -15.39 -14.41 -15.34
N SER A 113 -15.55 -15.70 -15.64
CA SER A 113 -15.80 -16.72 -14.60
C SER A 113 -14.54 -17.18 -13.85
N VAL A 114 -13.35 -16.71 -14.28
CA VAL A 114 -12.05 -17.12 -13.75
C VAL A 114 -11.22 -15.92 -13.28
N SER A 115 -10.24 -16.16 -12.42
CA SER A 115 -9.25 -15.13 -12.06
C SER A 115 -8.38 -14.75 -13.26
N GLN A 116 -8.02 -13.47 -13.33
CA GLN A 116 -7.23 -12.90 -14.43
C GLN A 116 -5.93 -12.31 -13.90
N ASP A 117 -4.80 -12.65 -14.53
CA ASP A 117 -3.57 -11.89 -14.39
C ASP A 117 -3.59 -10.74 -15.42
N ILE A 118 -3.19 -9.54 -15.04
CA ILE A 118 -3.09 -8.39 -15.93
C ILE A 118 -1.63 -8.11 -16.20
N GLU A 119 -1.23 -8.21 -17.47
CA GLU A 119 0.13 -7.99 -17.95
C GLU A 119 0.22 -6.68 -18.75
N THR A 120 1.36 -6.01 -18.68
CA THR A 120 1.69 -4.84 -19.50
C THR A 120 3.19 -4.74 -19.75
N SER A 121 3.56 -4.35 -20.96
CA SER A 121 4.94 -4.01 -21.31
C SER A 121 5.31 -2.58 -20.91
N SER A 122 4.33 -1.75 -20.50
CA SER A 122 4.57 -0.36 -20.10
C SER A 122 5.65 -0.29 -19.01
N ARG A 123 6.73 0.44 -19.29
CA ARG A 123 7.88 0.60 -18.37
C ARG A 123 8.49 -0.72 -17.87
N GLY A 124 8.35 -1.81 -18.64
CA GLY A 124 8.88 -3.13 -18.29
C GLY A 124 8.24 -3.75 -17.03
N ILE A 125 6.97 -3.42 -16.73
CA ILE A 125 6.26 -3.92 -15.53
C ILE A 125 6.03 -5.44 -15.60
N GLY A 126 5.70 -5.99 -16.76
CA GLY A 126 5.31 -7.39 -16.89
C GLY A 126 3.94 -7.64 -16.25
N VAL A 127 3.86 -8.52 -15.25
CA VAL A 127 2.62 -8.76 -14.50
C VAL A 127 2.33 -7.56 -13.58
N ALA A 128 1.33 -6.76 -13.94
CA ALA A 128 0.87 -5.60 -13.19
C ALA A 128 -0.06 -5.99 -12.04
N VAL A 129 -0.93 -6.97 -12.28
CA VAL A 129 -1.88 -7.49 -11.29
C VAL A 129 -1.89 -9.01 -11.41
N LYS A 130 -1.84 -9.71 -10.29
CA LYS A 130 -1.97 -11.15 -10.25
C LYS A 130 -3.27 -11.52 -9.53
N ASN A 131 -3.99 -12.49 -10.10
CA ASN A 131 -5.18 -13.09 -9.51
C ASN A 131 -6.34 -12.10 -9.24
N LEU A 132 -6.66 -11.22 -10.21
CA LEU A 132 -7.86 -10.40 -10.13
C LEU A 132 -9.09 -11.32 -10.17
N CYS A 133 -9.81 -11.43 -9.05
CA CYS A 133 -10.88 -12.39 -8.86
C CYS A 133 -12.10 -12.14 -9.78
N PRO A 134 -12.94 -13.17 -10.05
CA PRO A 134 -14.22 -13.00 -10.73
C PRO A 134 -15.12 -11.98 -10.02
N GLY A 135 -15.69 -11.03 -10.76
CA GLY A 135 -16.49 -9.92 -10.21
C GLY A 135 -15.66 -8.82 -9.55
N GLY A 136 -14.35 -9.03 -9.40
CA GLY A 136 -13.41 -8.07 -8.85
C GLY A 136 -13.06 -6.96 -9.82
N ALA A 137 -12.58 -5.85 -9.28
CA ALA A 137 -12.12 -4.74 -10.08
C ALA A 137 -10.96 -3.99 -9.42
N ILE A 138 -10.04 -3.48 -10.24
CA ILE A 138 -8.83 -2.77 -9.83
C ILE A 138 -8.61 -1.54 -10.72
N THR A 139 -7.97 -0.51 -10.17
CA THR A 139 -7.59 0.70 -10.91
C THR A 139 -6.08 0.75 -11.06
N LEU A 140 -5.61 0.86 -12.30
CA LEU A 140 -4.20 1.04 -12.63
C LEU A 140 -3.94 2.47 -13.12
N ALA A 141 -2.74 2.96 -12.88
CA ALA A 141 -2.33 4.32 -13.23
C ALA A 141 -1.12 4.30 -14.17
N PHE A 142 -1.24 5.05 -15.27
CA PHE A 142 -0.21 5.16 -16.28
C PHE A 142 0.19 6.61 -16.48
N SER A 143 1.49 6.80 -16.62
CA SER A 143 2.14 8.07 -16.89
C SER A 143 3.00 7.89 -18.11
N ARG A 144 3.03 8.90 -18.99
CA ARG A 144 3.97 8.90 -20.11
C ARG A 144 5.40 8.94 -19.59
N GLY A 145 6.31 8.26 -20.28
CA GLY A 145 7.75 8.43 -20.06
C GLY A 145 8.19 9.87 -20.33
N TRP A 146 9.14 10.39 -19.54
CA TRP A 146 9.75 11.71 -19.78
C TRP A 146 10.69 11.70 -21.00
N VAL A 147 11.18 10.51 -21.40
CA VAL A 147 12.28 10.31 -22.36
C VAL A 147 11.78 9.67 -23.66
N THR A 148 10.55 9.95 -24.08
CA THR A 148 10.03 9.47 -25.37
C THR A 148 9.76 10.65 -26.29
N ASP A 149 10.53 10.73 -27.38
CA ASP A 149 10.36 11.74 -28.45
C ASP A 149 9.07 11.53 -29.25
N SER A 150 8.39 10.38 -29.08
CA SER A 150 7.11 10.10 -29.71
C SER A 150 6.02 11.08 -29.24
N GLU A 151 5.17 11.51 -30.18
CA GLU A 151 3.97 12.28 -29.87
C GLU A 151 2.91 11.44 -29.16
N THR A 152 2.94 10.11 -29.34
CA THR A 152 1.97 9.16 -28.79
C THR A 152 2.67 7.99 -28.08
N GLU A 153 2.18 7.61 -26.91
CA GLU A 153 2.62 6.39 -26.22
C GLU A 153 1.43 5.42 -26.13
N GLU A 154 1.61 4.20 -26.61
CA GLU A 154 0.59 3.15 -26.49
C GLU A 154 0.81 2.35 -25.19
N ILE A 155 -0.24 2.26 -24.39
CA ILE A 155 -0.34 1.40 -23.21
C ILE A 155 -1.16 0.18 -23.60
N ILE A 156 -0.51 -0.98 -23.61
CA ILE A 156 -1.15 -2.26 -23.88
C ILE A 156 -1.30 -3.02 -22.56
N LEU A 157 -2.52 -3.44 -22.26
CA LEU A 157 -2.86 -4.33 -21.16
C LEU A 157 -3.38 -5.65 -21.71
N THR A 158 -2.90 -6.76 -21.17
CA THR A 158 -3.35 -8.10 -21.55
C THR A 158 -3.83 -8.83 -20.31
N ALA A 159 -5.09 -9.26 -20.32
CA ALA A 159 -5.67 -10.12 -19.30
C ALA A 159 -5.40 -11.57 -19.69
N VAL A 160 -4.90 -12.35 -18.75
CA VAL A 160 -4.50 -13.74 -18.94
C VAL A 160 -5.22 -14.60 -17.90
N GLY A 161 -6.25 -15.30 -18.35
CA GLY A 161 -7.02 -16.24 -17.53
C GLY A 161 -6.43 -17.63 -17.69
N ARG A 162 -5.88 -18.21 -16.61
CA ARG A 162 -5.38 -19.58 -16.60
C ARG A 162 -6.41 -20.49 -15.93
N ASN A 163 -7.16 -21.24 -16.72
CA ASN A 163 -8.09 -22.24 -16.21
C ASN A 163 -7.43 -23.62 -16.27
N GLN A 164 -7.40 -24.37 -15.16
CA GLN A 164 -6.76 -25.69 -15.11
C GLN A 164 -7.57 -26.68 -15.99
N GLY A 165 -7.16 -26.83 -17.25
CA GLY A 165 -7.70 -27.84 -18.18
C GLY A 165 -8.32 -27.31 -19.48
N ILE A 166 -8.57 -26.00 -19.63
CA ILE A 166 -9.29 -25.44 -20.80
C ILE A 166 -8.37 -24.59 -21.71
N GLY A 167 -7.18 -24.23 -21.23
CA GLY A 167 -6.22 -23.40 -21.96
C GLY A 167 -6.12 -21.98 -21.40
N THR A 168 -5.29 -21.16 -22.02
CA THR A 168 -5.08 -19.76 -21.63
C THR A 168 -6.04 -18.87 -22.39
N GLN A 169 -6.92 -18.15 -21.68
CA GLN A 169 -7.74 -17.11 -22.30
C GLN A 169 -7.00 -15.78 -22.24
N THR A 170 -6.89 -15.08 -23.38
CA THR A 170 -6.29 -13.75 -23.42
C THR A 170 -7.26 -12.71 -23.98
N GLN A 171 -7.26 -11.52 -23.38
CA GLN A 171 -7.94 -10.34 -23.91
C GLN A 171 -7.04 -9.13 -23.76
N THR A 172 -6.98 -8.29 -24.80
CA THR A 172 -6.09 -7.13 -24.83
C THR A 172 -6.90 -5.83 -24.88
N PHE A 173 -6.36 -4.80 -24.22
CA PHE A 173 -6.87 -3.44 -24.23
C PHE A 173 -5.70 -2.49 -24.53
N SER A 174 -5.89 -1.61 -25.51
CA SER A 174 -4.92 -0.56 -25.85
C SER A 174 -5.47 0.81 -25.52
N LEU A 175 -4.63 1.66 -24.95
CA LEU A 175 -4.88 3.09 -24.73
C LEU A 175 -3.71 3.91 -25.27
N TYR A 176 -4.01 4.94 -26.06
CA TYR A 176 -3.01 5.87 -26.56
C TYR A 176 -2.98 7.14 -25.71
N LEU A 177 -1.78 7.53 -25.27
CA LEU A 177 -1.50 8.76 -24.56
C LEU A 177 -0.82 9.76 -25.52
N ASN A 178 -1.52 10.82 -25.90
CA ASN A 178 -0.96 11.88 -26.76
C ASN A 178 -0.29 12.96 -25.94
N ARG A 179 0.85 13.49 -26.42
CA ARG A 179 1.59 14.61 -25.80
C ARG A 179 0.76 15.89 -25.68
N SER A 180 -0.05 16.18 -26.69
CA SER A 180 -0.93 17.36 -26.73
C SER A 180 -2.09 17.29 -25.74
N ASP A 181 -2.53 16.07 -25.38
CA ASP A 181 -3.56 15.86 -24.36
C ASP A 181 -3.02 16.03 -22.93
N VAL A 182 -1.69 16.05 -22.74
CA VAL A 182 -0.98 16.25 -21.46
C VAL A 182 -0.99 17.73 -21.02
N SER A 183 -2.09 18.45 -21.24
CA SER A 183 -2.28 19.79 -20.65
C SER A 183 -2.46 19.69 -19.13
N TYR A 184 -1.36 19.40 -18.41
CA TYR A 184 -1.06 19.43 -16.97
C TYR A 184 -2.10 18.97 -15.92
N ARG A 185 -3.34 18.58 -16.27
CA ARG A 185 -4.41 18.32 -15.29
C ARG A 185 -5.49 17.30 -15.71
N ARG A 186 -5.50 16.79 -16.95
CA ARG A 186 -6.52 15.82 -17.37
C ARG A 186 -5.99 14.39 -17.28
N VAL A 187 -6.44 13.67 -16.25
CA VAL A 187 -6.30 12.21 -16.20
C VAL A 187 -7.33 11.62 -17.16
N GLN A 188 -6.88 10.96 -18.22
CA GLN A 188 -7.76 10.16 -19.07
C GLN A 188 -8.24 8.95 -18.28
N SER A 189 -9.51 8.93 -17.88
CA SER A 189 -10.11 7.76 -17.24
C SER A 189 -10.73 6.84 -18.30
N ARG A 190 -10.46 5.54 -18.18
CA ARG A 190 -11.03 4.49 -19.03
C ARG A 190 -11.50 3.33 -18.17
N VAL A 191 -12.53 2.65 -18.63
CA VAL A 191 -13.01 1.39 -18.05
C VAL A 191 -12.75 0.30 -19.07
N TRP A 192 -12.15 -0.80 -18.62
CA TRP A 192 -12.00 -2.02 -19.39
C TRP A 192 -12.67 -3.17 -18.64
N GLU A 193 -13.59 -3.84 -19.32
CA GLU A 193 -14.30 -4.98 -18.81
C GLU A 193 -13.78 -6.24 -19.48
N ILE A 194 -13.32 -7.19 -18.68
CA ILE A 194 -12.79 -8.46 -19.14
C ILE A 194 -13.90 -9.48 -19.19
N TYR A 195 -14.08 -10.10 -20.35
CA TYR A 195 -15.13 -11.09 -20.59
C TYR A 195 -14.53 -12.45 -20.92
N GLY A 196 -15.17 -13.52 -20.42
CA GLY A 196 -14.66 -14.86 -20.63
C GLY A 196 -15.40 -15.92 -19.82
N ARG A 197 -15.33 -17.17 -20.29
CA ARG A 197 -15.77 -18.34 -19.55
C ARG A 197 -14.56 -19.07 -19.00
#